data_AF-A0A7Z9KPH5-F1
#
_entry.id   AF-A0A7Z9KPH5-F1
#
_cell.length_a   1.000
_cell.length_b   1.000
_cell.length_c   1.000
_cell.angle_alpha   90.00
_cell.angle_beta   90.00
_cell.angle_gamma   90.00
#
_symmetry.space_group_name_H-M   'P 1'
#
loop_
_entity.id
_entity.type
_entity.pdbx_description
1 polymer ?
#
loop_
_entity_poly.entity_id
_entity_poly.type
_entity_poly.pdbx_seq_one_letter_code
_entity_poly.pdbx_strand_id
1 'polypeptide(L)'
;MEKNWHHAIAQYDGTTRSLWYDGEMVTSDKPAKGVHNTQMENAGIGITAKGRSNEFFAGMLDDVRVYNRALFHQRVKRLVDGKIQK
;
A
#
# COMPACT_ATOMS: atom_id res chain seq x y z
N MET A 1 -1.76 15.57 -16.96
CA MET A 1 -1.81 14.63 -15.83
C MET A 1 -2.99 13.72 -16.10
N GLU A 2 -2.74 12.43 -16.31
CA GLU A 2 -3.81 11.47 -16.61
C GLU A 2 -4.80 11.43 -15.44
N LYS A 3 -6.10 11.46 -15.76
CA LYS A 3 -7.21 11.41 -14.79
C LYS A 3 -7.68 9.96 -14.59
N ASN A 4 -6.74 9.02 -14.58
CA ASN A 4 -7.05 7.60 -14.52
C ASN A 4 -6.92 7.09 -13.09
N TRP A 5 -7.81 6.19 -12.70
CA TRP A 5 -7.67 5.43 -11.46
C TRP A 5 -6.52 4.44 -11.61
N HIS A 6 -5.69 4.36 -10.58
CA HIS A 6 -4.59 3.41 -10.49
C HIS A 6 -4.69 2.63 -9.19
N HIS A 7 -4.21 1.39 -9.23
CA HIS A 7 -4.21 0.52 -8.07
C HIS A 7 -2.78 0.32 -7.56
N ALA A 8 -2.54 0.70 -6.31
CA ALA A 8 -1.24 0.56 -5.66
C ALA A 8 -1.32 -0.36 -4.44
N ILE A 9 -0.30 -1.22 -4.27
CA ILE A 9 -0.15 -2.06 -3.08
C ILE A 9 1.27 -1.93 -2.54
N ALA A 10 1.37 -1.64 -1.24
CA ALA A 10 2.58 -1.87 -0.47
C ALA A 10 2.36 -3.07 0.46
N GLN A 11 3.28 -4.03 0.47
CA GLN A 11 3.19 -5.20 1.35
C GLN A 11 4.56 -5.65 1.86
N TYR A 12 4.53 -6.39 2.98
CA TYR A 12 5.69 -7.00 3.62
C TYR A 12 5.38 -8.44 4.00
N ASP A 13 6.20 -9.40 3.54
CA ASP A 13 6.01 -10.83 3.78
C ASP A 13 6.73 -11.35 5.05
N GLY A 14 7.36 -10.46 5.80
CA GLY A 14 8.23 -10.80 6.95
C GLY A 14 9.72 -10.81 6.61
N THR A 15 10.08 -10.73 5.33
CA THR A 15 11.47 -10.64 4.83
C THR A 15 11.65 -9.55 3.76
N THR A 16 10.71 -9.43 2.83
CA THR A 16 10.80 -8.56 1.65
C THR A 16 9.62 -7.60 1.63
N ARG A 17 9.90 -6.31 1.40
CA ARG A 17 8.88 -5.31 1.08
C ARG A 17 8.74 -5.22 -0.43
N SER A 18 7.53 -5.04 -0.92
CA SER A 18 7.29 -4.84 -2.35
C SER A 18 6.25 -3.75 -2.58
N LEU A 19 6.44 -3.00 -3.66
CA LEU A 19 5.48 -2.03 -4.18
C LEU A 19 4.97 -2.54 -5.52
N TRP A 20 3.66 -2.43 -5.70
CA TRP A 20 2.97 -2.84 -6.92
C TRP A 20 2.14 -1.68 -7.45
N TYR A 21 2.10 -1.55 -8.77
CA TYR A 21 1.34 -0.54 -9.49
C TYR A 21 0.60 -1.23 -10.64
N ASP A 22 -0.72 -1.05 -10.70
CA ASP A 22 -1.60 -1.65 -11.71
C ASP A 22 -1.39 -3.17 -11.89
N GLY A 23 -1.04 -3.85 -10.80
CA GLY A 23 -0.91 -5.32 -10.75
C GLY A 23 0.49 -5.87 -11.02
N GLU A 24 1.44 -4.99 -11.36
CA GLU A 24 2.83 -5.35 -11.59
C GLU A 24 3.70 -4.92 -10.41
N MET A 25 4.68 -5.75 -10.04
CA MET A 25 5.65 -5.37 -9.01
C MET A 25 6.64 -4.39 -9.61
N VAL A 26 6.66 -3.16 -9.10
CA VAL A 26 7.55 -2.10 -9.61
C VAL A 26 8.88 -2.06 -8.88
N THR A 27 8.93 -2.47 -7.62
CA THR A 27 10.18 -2.56 -6.85
C THR A 27 10.03 -3.45 -5.61
N SER A 28 11.17 -3.90 -5.08
CA SER A 28 11.24 -4.63 -3.82
C SER A 28 12.58 -4.41 -3.12
N ASP A 29 12.58 -4.54 -1.79
CA ASP A 29 13.80 -4.52 -1.00
C ASP A 29 13.70 -5.39 0.26
N LYS A 30 14.86 -5.70 0.84
CA LYS A 30 14.97 -6.35 2.15
C LYS A 30 15.42 -5.31 3.16
N PRO A 31 14.53 -4.82 4.04
CA PRO A 31 14.85 -3.78 4.99
C PRO A 31 15.89 -4.28 6.01
N ALA A 32 16.77 -3.39 6.45
CA ALA A 32 17.70 -3.70 7.53
C ALA A 32 16.94 -3.99 8.84
N LYS A 33 17.57 -4.76 9.74
CA LYS A 33 16.98 -5.06 11.05
C LYS A 33 16.73 -3.76 11.82
N GLY A 34 15.56 -3.67 12.46
CA GLY A 34 15.17 -2.51 13.28
C GLY A 34 14.65 -1.29 12.50
N VAL A 35 14.45 -1.38 11.18
CA VAL A 35 13.91 -0.27 10.38
C VAL A 35 12.38 -0.18 10.47
N HIS A 36 11.70 -1.26 10.86
CA HIS A 36 10.25 -1.30 11.05
C HIS A 36 9.85 -0.81 12.45
N ASN A 37 9.88 0.50 12.64
CA ASN A 37 9.42 1.11 13.88
C ASN A 37 7.89 1.20 13.84
N THR A 38 7.21 0.34 14.60
CA THR A 38 5.77 0.49 14.81
C THR A 38 5.53 1.61 15.80
N GLN A 39 4.86 2.66 15.37
CA GLN A 39 4.37 3.71 16.26
C GLN A 39 2.99 3.31 16.78
N MET A 40 2.74 3.53 18.08
CA MET A 40 1.41 3.31 18.69
C MET A 40 0.49 4.49 18.42
N GLU A 41 0.33 4.84 17.14
CA GLU A 41 -0.55 5.92 16.69
C GLU A 41 -1.57 5.39 15.69
N ASN A 42 -2.69 6.10 15.55
CA ASN A 42 -3.68 5.77 14.55
C ASN A 42 -3.09 5.97 13.14
N ALA A 43 -3.24 4.98 12.28
CA ALA A 43 -2.91 5.11 10.88
C ALA A 43 -3.87 6.10 10.20
N GLY A 44 -3.31 7.12 9.53
CA GLY A 44 -4.05 8.05 8.69
C GLY A 44 -4.07 7.57 7.24
N ILE A 45 -5.21 7.73 6.56
CA ILE A 45 -5.34 7.50 5.12
C ILE A 45 -5.41 8.86 4.42
N GLY A 46 -4.58 9.05 3.38
CA GLY A 46 -4.53 10.33 2.64
C GLY A 46 -3.83 11.46 3.38
N ILE A 47 -3.05 11.17 4.42
CA ILE A 47 -2.27 12.15 5.19
C ILE A 47 -0.92 11.55 5.61
N THR A 48 0.11 12.38 5.71
CA THR A 48 1.38 11.97 6.34
C THR A 48 1.22 11.78 7.86
N ALA A 49 2.19 11.09 8.49
CA ALA A 49 2.17 10.83 9.92
C ALA A 49 1.93 12.13 10.72
N LYS A 50 1.00 12.05 11.68
CA LYS A 50 0.55 13.19 12.48
C LYS A 50 1.76 13.83 13.17
N GLY A 51 1.88 15.15 13.08
CA GLY A 51 2.91 15.91 13.79
C GLY A 51 4.23 16.16 13.04
N ARG A 52 4.41 15.66 11.79
CA ARG A 52 5.59 16.02 10.98
C ARG A 52 5.34 17.16 9.98
N SER A 53 4.22 17.17 9.26
CA SER A 53 3.93 18.24 8.29
C SER A 53 2.46 18.42 7.88
N ASN A 54 1.50 17.61 8.36
CA ASN A 54 0.08 17.64 7.94
C ASN A 54 -0.07 17.76 6.41
N GLU A 55 0.68 16.96 5.66
CA GLU A 55 0.56 16.91 4.21
C GLU A 55 -0.61 16.00 3.85
N PHE A 56 -1.55 16.53 3.07
CA PHE A 56 -2.72 15.80 2.59
C PHE A 56 -2.54 15.38 1.14
N PHE A 57 -3.02 14.18 0.82
CA PHE A 57 -3.06 13.69 -0.55
C PHE A 57 -4.08 14.49 -1.36
N ALA A 58 -3.62 15.18 -2.40
CA ALA A 58 -4.45 15.98 -3.29
C ALA A 58 -5.04 15.13 -4.44
N GLY A 59 -5.85 14.12 -4.09
CA GLY A 59 -6.48 13.21 -5.04
C GLY A 59 -7.67 12.46 -4.44
N MET A 60 -8.25 11.55 -5.22
CA MET A 60 -9.33 10.67 -4.75
C MET A 60 -8.75 9.31 -4.34
N LEU A 61 -9.31 8.73 -3.30
CA LEU A 61 -9.00 7.37 -2.83
C LEU A 61 -10.30 6.58 -2.82
N ASP A 62 -10.24 5.33 -3.26
CA ASP A 62 -11.37 4.39 -3.19
C ASP A 62 -10.85 3.00 -2.84
N ASP A 63 -11.73 2.18 -2.28
CA ASP A 63 -11.51 0.75 -2.05
C ASP A 63 -10.27 0.39 -1.20
N VAL A 64 -10.00 1.24 -0.20
CA VAL A 64 -8.85 1.12 0.72
C VAL A 64 -9.00 -0.11 1.62
N ARG A 65 -7.96 -0.97 1.63
CA ARG A 65 -7.94 -2.20 2.43
C ARG A 65 -6.61 -2.38 3.16
N VAL A 66 -6.67 -2.98 4.34
CA VAL A 66 -5.50 -3.38 5.13
C VAL A 66 -5.60 -4.88 5.41
N TYR A 67 -4.52 -5.60 5.19
CA TYR A 67 -4.42 -7.04 5.44
C TYR A 67 -3.36 -7.32 6.49
N ASN A 68 -3.61 -8.32 7.33
CA ASN A 68 -2.64 -8.82 8.32
C ASN A 68 -1.62 -9.81 7.71
N ARG A 69 -1.56 -9.92 6.37
CA ARG A 69 -0.68 -10.82 5.64
C ARG A 69 -0.33 -10.24 4.28
N ALA A 70 0.83 -10.61 3.75
CA ALA A 70 1.15 -10.38 2.35
C ALA A 70 0.19 -11.15 1.41
N LEU A 71 -0.12 -10.53 0.28
CA LEU A 71 -0.94 -11.09 -0.78
C LEU A 71 -0.05 -11.83 -1.78
N PHE A 72 -0.51 -13.01 -2.21
CA PHE A 72 0.09 -13.72 -3.34
C PHE A 72 -0.11 -12.93 -4.63
N HIS A 73 0.85 -13.02 -5.56
CA HIS A 73 0.83 -12.32 -6.86
C HIS A 73 -0.51 -12.45 -7.60
N GLN A 74 -1.10 -13.65 -7.65
CA GLN A 74 -2.39 -13.88 -8.30
C GLN A 74 -3.54 -13.08 -7.67
N ARG A 75 -3.46 -12.80 -6.37
CA ARG A 75 -4.46 -12.00 -5.66
C ARG A 75 -4.26 -10.50 -5.88
N VAL A 76 -3.01 -10.06 -6.04
CA VAL A 76 -2.67 -8.68 -6.43
C VAL A 76 -3.31 -8.33 -7.78
N LYS A 77 -3.17 -9.21 -8.79
CA LYS A 77 -3.79 -8.99 -10.11
C LYS A 77 -5.31 -8.89 -10.04
N ARG A 78 -5.97 -9.77 -9.27
CA ARG A 78 -7.44 -9.72 -9.13
C ARG A 78 -7.96 -8.47 -8.42
N LEU A 79 -7.15 -7.86 -7.55
CA LEU A 79 -7.52 -6.62 -6.86
C LEU A 79 -7.57 -5.43 -7.81
N VAL A 80 -6.65 -5.36 -8.78
CA VAL A 80 -6.61 -4.30 -9.79
C VAL A 80 -7.91 -4.23 -10.58
N ASP A 81 -8.51 -5.38 -10.89
CA ASP A 81 -9.75 -5.46 -11.65
C ASP A 81 -11.01 -5.07 -10.84
N GLY A 82 -10.88 -4.72 -9.56
CA GLY A 82 -12.01 -4.45 -8.66
C GLY A 82 -12.89 -5.69 -8.39
N LYS A 83 -12.45 -6.87 -8.81
CA LYS A 83 -13.21 -8.12 -8.74
C LYS A 83 -12.75 -8.96 -7.55
N ILE A 84 -13.27 -8.62 -6.38
CA ILE A 84 -13.33 -9.59 -5.28
C ILE A 84 -14.78 -10.01 -5.09
N GLN A 85 -15.09 -11.27 -5.42
CA GLN A 85 -16.26 -11.96 -4.88
C GLN A 85 -16.12 -12.01 -3.35
N LYS A 86 -17.15 -11.51 -2.66
CA LYS A 86 -17.31 -11.62 -1.21
C LYS A 86 -17.28 -13.07 -0.76
#